data_AF-A0A1I2QBG8-F1
#
_entry.id   AF-A0A1I2QBG8-F1
#
_cell.length_a   1.000
_cell.length_b   1.000
_cell.length_c   1.000
_cell.angle_alpha   90.00
_cell.angle_beta   90.00
_cell.angle_gamma   90.00
#
_symmetry.space_group_name_H-M   'P 1'
#
loop_
_entity.id
_entity.type
_entity.pdbx_description
1 polymer ?
#
loop_
_entity_poly.entity_id
_entity_poly.type
_entity_poly.pdbx_seq_one_letter_code
_entity_poly.pdbx_strand_id
1 'polypeptide(L)'
;MKKLISLSWILFLPFISYAQEKRSVFFELDGTYWEKSLSYPQFFAPEKNRFGSARLFVGIPIGEKWAIGLLEGPSATYQQQEDGKRYREIYGPEPDENGNPIYIGNTTENIPVGLQSELIGFGAFIQRQINLGEKTSLNINFY
;
A
#
# COMPACT_ATOMS: atom_id res chain seq x y z
N MET A 1 9.16 13.54 -27.38
CA MET A 1 9.10 12.66 -26.18
C MET A 1 9.25 11.18 -26.52
N LYS A 2 8.47 10.59 -27.45
CA LYS A 2 8.61 9.16 -27.83
C LYS A 2 10.05 8.74 -28.18
N LYS A 3 10.78 9.54 -28.96
CA LYS A 3 12.18 9.28 -29.33
C LYS A 3 13.16 9.28 -28.15
N LEU A 4 12.92 10.11 -27.14
CA LEU A 4 13.75 10.19 -25.91
C LEU A 4 13.52 8.96 -25.02
N ILE A 5 12.27 8.47 -24.95
CA ILE A 5 11.93 7.23 -24.24
C ILE A 5 12.57 6.03 -24.95
N SER A 6 12.55 5.99 -26.28
CA SER A 6 13.23 4.93 -27.03
C SER A 6 14.75 4.95 -26.81
N LEU A 7 15.34 6.13 -26.77
CA LEU A 7 16.78 6.30 -26.53
C LEU A 7 17.17 5.88 -25.10
N SER A 8 16.35 6.21 -24.10
CA SER A 8 16.60 5.79 -22.72
C SER A 8 16.55 4.28 -22.58
N TRP A 9 15.57 3.61 -23.20
CA TRP A 9 15.49 2.14 -23.22
C TRP A 9 16.73 1.49 -23.83
N ILE A 10 17.26 2.04 -24.93
CA ILE A 10 18.49 1.52 -25.56
C ILE A 10 19.71 1.71 -24.66
N LEU A 11 19.79 2.82 -23.93
CA LEU A 11 20.88 3.07 -22.97
C LEU A 11 20.82 2.16 -21.74
N PHE A 12 19.65 1.62 -21.39
CA PHE A 12 19.50 0.65 -20.29
C PHE A 12 19.83 -0.80 -20.70
N LEU A 13 19.80 -1.15 -22.00
CA LEU A 13 20.12 -2.50 -22.48
C LEU A 13 21.49 -3.02 -22.03
N PRO A 14 22.61 -2.26 -22.10
CA PRO A 14 23.90 -2.77 -21.63
C PRO A 14 23.96 -2.97 -20.11
N PHE A 15 23.18 -2.22 -19.31
CA PHE A 15 23.05 -2.48 -17.88
C PHE A 15 22.25 -3.76 -17.59
N ILE A 16 21.23 -4.04 -18.41
CA ILE A 16 20.43 -5.28 -18.32
C ILE A 16 21.25 -6.50 -18.77
N SER A 17 22.08 -6.37 -19.81
CA SER A 17 22.95 -7.44 -20.29
C SER A 17 24.14 -7.69 -19.36
N TYR A 18 24.78 -6.63 -18.83
CA TYR A 18 25.82 -6.77 -17.80
C TYR A 18 25.25 -7.39 -16.52
N ALA A 19 23.99 -7.11 -16.23
CA ALA A 19 23.28 -7.80 -15.18
C ALA A 19 23.16 -9.31 -15.47
N GLN A 20 22.73 -9.75 -16.63
CA GLN A 20 22.53 -11.20 -16.85
C GLN A 20 23.79 -12.08 -16.71
N GLU A 21 25.01 -11.56 -16.90
CA GLU A 21 26.24 -12.39 -16.90
C GLU A 21 26.99 -12.49 -15.55
N LYS A 22 26.79 -11.57 -14.60
CA LYS A 22 27.45 -11.60 -13.28
C LYS A 22 26.50 -11.12 -12.19
N ARG A 23 26.18 -11.97 -11.21
CA ARG A 23 25.41 -11.68 -9.96
C ARG A 23 24.94 -10.23 -9.87
N SER A 24 23.77 -9.99 -10.38
CA SER A 24 23.42 -8.68 -10.88
C SER A 24 22.25 -8.04 -10.22
N VAL A 25 22.09 -6.76 -10.57
CA VAL A 25 20.91 -5.95 -10.30
C VAL A 25 19.66 -6.82 -10.42
N PHE A 26 18.97 -7.02 -9.31
CA PHE A 26 17.71 -7.74 -9.25
C PHE A 26 16.57 -6.77 -9.00
N PHE A 27 15.39 -7.18 -9.45
CA PHE A 27 14.12 -6.51 -9.19
C PHE A 27 13.25 -7.49 -8.40
N GLU A 28 12.80 -7.09 -7.21
CA GLU A 28 11.92 -7.89 -6.37
C GLU A 28 10.64 -7.10 -6.08
N LEU A 29 9.48 -7.76 -6.17
CA LEU A 29 8.19 -7.18 -5.83
C LEU A 29 7.66 -7.90 -4.58
N ASP A 30 7.62 -7.19 -3.46
CA ASP A 30 7.09 -7.70 -2.19
C ASP A 30 5.64 -7.25 -2.02
N GLY A 31 4.75 -8.21 -1.82
CA GLY A 31 3.35 -7.98 -1.49
C GLY A 31 3.09 -8.33 -0.04
N THR A 32 2.78 -7.34 0.78
CA THR A 32 2.43 -7.55 2.19
C THR A 32 0.91 -7.43 2.39
N TYR A 33 0.30 -8.38 3.10
CA TYR A 33 -1.11 -8.33 3.52
C TYR A 33 -1.23 -8.59 5.02
N TRP A 34 -1.86 -7.67 5.74
CA TRP A 34 -2.21 -7.81 7.15
C TRP A 34 -3.70 -7.59 7.37
N GLU A 35 -4.32 -8.45 8.17
CA GLU A 35 -5.71 -8.28 8.61
C GLU A 35 -5.75 -8.30 10.13
N LYS A 36 -6.20 -7.22 10.76
CA LYS A 36 -6.48 -7.17 12.19
C LYS A 36 -7.99 -7.20 12.41
N SER A 37 -8.47 -8.26 13.05
CA SER A 37 -9.83 -8.35 13.58
C SER A 37 -9.99 -7.37 14.74
N LEU A 38 -11.01 -6.52 14.71
CA LEU A 38 -11.31 -5.57 15.78
C LEU A 38 -12.39 -6.14 16.69
N SER A 39 -12.08 -6.29 17.98
CA SER A 39 -12.94 -6.92 18.98
C SER A 39 -14.10 -6.02 19.47
N TYR A 40 -14.20 -4.79 18.96
CA TYR A 40 -15.18 -3.79 19.40
C TYR A 40 -15.99 -3.28 18.20
N PRO A 41 -17.32 -3.48 18.18
CA PRO A 41 -18.17 -2.82 17.21
C PRO A 41 -18.26 -1.34 17.60
N GLN A 42 -17.43 -0.51 16.97
CA GLN A 42 -17.72 0.93 16.96
C GLN A 42 -18.75 1.19 15.86
N PHE A 43 -19.73 2.04 16.14
CA PHE A 43 -20.79 2.40 15.18
C PHE A 43 -20.27 2.95 13.83
N PHE A 44 -19.01 3.41 13.77
CA PHE A 44 -18.40 4.08 12.62
C PHE A 44 -16.92 3.71 12.41
N ALA A 45 -16.49 2.49 12.73
CA ALA A 45 -15.13 2.04 12.44
C ALA A 45 -15.13 0.86 11.47
N PRO A 46 -14.08 0.71 10.65
CA PRO A 46 -13.87 -0.50 9.86
C PRO A 46 -14.02 -1.77 10.72
N GLU A 47 -14.79 -2.78 10.28
CA GLU A 47 -14.94 -4.06 11.00
C GLU A 47 -13.61 -4.85 11.01
N LYS A 48 -12.77 -4.60 10.01
CA LYS A 48 -11.47 -5.23 9.82
C LYS A 48 -10.48 -4.16 9.39
N ASN A 49 -9.34 -4.03 10.07
CA ASN A 49 -8.26 -3.23 9.52
C ASN A 49 -7.44 -4.10 8.55
N ARG A 50 -7.67 -3.90 7.25
CA ARG A 50 -6.89 -4.52 6.18
C ARG A 50 -5.80 -3.55 5.72
N PHE A 51 -4.56 -3.99 5.77
CA PHE A 51 -3.40 -3.25 5.31
C PHE A 51 -2.72 -4.07 4.21
N GLY A 52 -2.65 -3.49 3.01
CA GLY A 52 -1.87 -4.04 1.92
C GLY A 52 -0.68 -3.13 1.62
N SER A 53 0.44 -3.67 1.17
CA SER A 53 1.45 -2.87 0.47
C SER A 53 2.09 -3.68 -0.65
N ALA A 54 2.46 -2.99 -1.71
CA ALA A 54 3.31 -3.54 -2.76
C ALA A 54 4.58 -2.69 -2.77
N ARG A 55 5.74 -3.33 -2.65
CA ARG A 55 7.04 -2.65 -2.62
C ARG A 55 7.93 -3.22 -3.70
N LEU A 56 8.52 -2.34 -4.50
CA LEU A 56 9.53 -2.68 -5.49
C LEU A 56 10.91 -2.48 -4.87
N PHE A 57 11.76 -3.48 -5.01
CA PHE A 57 13.15 -3.46 -4.59
C PHE A 57 14.03 -3.55 -5.83
N VAL A 58 15.02 -2.68 -5.92
CA VAL A 58 16.09 -2.72 -6.92
C VAL A 58 17.41 -2.85 -6.18
N GLY A 59 18.02 -4.03 -6.23
CA GLY A 59 19.19 -4.35 -5.42
C GLY A 59 20.36 -4.89 -6.22
N ILE A 60 21.57 -4.65 -5.74
CA ILE A 60 22.82 -5.15 -6.28
C ILE A 60 23.44 -6.12 -5.28
N PRO A 61 23.73 -7.38 -5.67
CA PRO A 61 24.40 -8.33 -4.80
C PRO A 61 25.81 -7.87 -4.40
N ILE A 62 26.13 -7.96 -3.11
CA ILE A 62 27.47 -7.82 -2.55
C ILE A 62 27.95 -9.19 -2.09
N GLY A 63 28.84 -9.81 -2.87
CA GLY A 63 29.33 -11.15 -2.59
C GLY A 63 28.27 -12.23 -2.84
N GLU A 64 28.17 -13.23 -1.97
CA GLU A 64 27.28 -14.38 -2.17
C GLU A 64 26.00 -14.35 -1.33
N LYS A 65 25.97 -13.49 -0.30
CA LYS A 65 24.95 -13.56 0.76
C LYS A 65 24.36 -12.20 1.10
N TRP A 66 24.88 -11.12 0.55
CA TRP A 66 24.39 -9.78 0.84
C TRP A 66 23.95 -9.10 -0.44
N ALA A 67 23.05 -8.13 -0.31
CA ALA A 67 22.72 -7.17 -1.34
C ALA A 67 22.44 -5.81 -0.73
N ILE A 68 22.63 -4.75 -1.51
CA ILE A 68 22.21 -3.39 -1.15
C ILE A 68 21.34 -2.83 -2.26
N GLY A 69 20.41 -1.94 -1.95
CA GLY A 69 19.56 -1.41 -2.99
C GLY A 69 18.67 -0.27 -2.54
N LEU A 70 17.78 0.11 -3.45
CA LEU A 70 16.72 1.07 -3.22
C LEU A 70 15.38 0.35 -3.23
N LEU A 71 14.48 0.81 -2.37
CA LEU A 71 13.10 0.38 -2.34
C LEU A 71 12.18 1.57 -2.66
N GLU A 72 11.14 1.29 -3.42
CA GLU A 72 10.08 2.22 -3.76
C GLU A 72 8.74 1.52 -3.53
N GLY A 73 7.82 2.18 -2.84
CA GLY A 73 6.45 1.69 -2.82
C GLY A 73 5.54 2.47 -1.88
N PRO A 74 4.21 2.38 -2.08
CA PRO A 74 3.26 2.87 -1.11
C PRO A 74 3.50 2.19 0.25
N SER A 75 3.68 3.03 1.27
CA SER A 75 3.92 2.59 2.65
C SER A 75 2.75 1.77 3.24
N ALA A 76 1.55 1.90 2.68
CA ALA A 76 0.42 0.98 2.82
C ALA A 76 -0.68 1.46 1.86
N THR A 77 -1.06 0.64 0.87
CA THR A 77 -2.25 0.90 0.08
C THR A 77 -3.42 0.24 0.78
N TYR A 78 -4.25 1.05 1.43
CA TYR A 78 -5.48 0.57 2.04
C TYR A 78 -6.47 0.19 0.94
N GLN A 79 -7.08 -0.98 1.09
CA GLN A 79 -8.24 -1.33 0.30
C GLN A 79 -9.41 -0.50 0.83
N GLN A 80 -10.06 0.26 -0.04
CA GLN A 80 -11.29 0.99 0.28
C GLN A 80 -12.27 0.02 0.95
N GLN A 81 -12.67 0.32 2.19
CA GLN A 81 -13.74 -0.43 2.85
C GLN A 81 -15.08 0.13 2.38
N GLU A 82 -16.12 -0.71 2.42
CA GLU A 82 -17.48 -0.28 2.10
C GLU A 82 -17.83 0.97 2.91
N ASP A 83 -18.49 1.94 2.27
CA ASP A 83 -18.88 3.20 2.92
C ASP A 83 -19.65 2.93 4.22
N GLY A 84 -19.24 3.60 5.28
CA GLY A 84 -19.92 3.53 6.57
C GLY A 84 -21.27 4.23 6.43
N LYS A 85 -22.35 3.59 6.86
CA LYS A 85 -23.70 4.19 6.81
C LYS A 85 -23.99 4.90 8.13
N ARG A 86 -24.24 6.21 8.08
CA ARG A 86 -24.75 6.99 9.20
C ARG A 86 -26.24 7.27 9.01
N TYR A 87 -27.02 6.91 10.01
CA TYR A 87 -28.40 7.39 10.11
C TYR A 87 -28.39 8.79 10.71
N ARG A 88 -28.92 9.76 9.95
CA ARG A 88 -29.11 11.13 10.39
C ARG A 88 -30.60 11.38 10.51
N GLU A 89 -31.04 11.80 11.70
CA GLU A 89 -32.39 12.29 11.90
C GLU A 89 -32.60 13.56 11.09
N ILE A 90 -33.73 13.64 10.40
CA ILE A 90 -34.17 14.82 9.66
C ILE A 90 -35.29 15.44 10.46
N TYR A 91 -35.16 16.73 10.75
CA TYR A 91 -36.20 17.52 11.36
C TYR A 91 -36.89 18.39 10.30
N GLY A 92 -38.19 18.61 10.48
CA GLY A 92 -38.98 19.48 9.64
C GLY A 92 -38.49 20.93 9.70
N PRO A 93 -38.74 21.72 8.64
CA PRO A 93 -38.29 23.11 8.58
C PRO A 93 -39.00 24.01 9.59
N GLU A 94 -40.18 23.59 10.07
CA GLU A 94 -41.01 24.33 11.01
C GLU A 94 -41.04 23.62 12.37
N PRO A 95 -40.90 24.36 13.48
CA PRO A 95 -41.06 23.80 14.81
C PRO A 95 -42.54 23.51 15.13
N ASP A 96 -42.79 22.66 16.12
CA ASP A 96 -44.12 22.41 16.65
C ASP A 96 -44.68 23.63 17.41
N GLU A 97 -45.94 23.52 17.85
CA GLU A 97 -46.64 24.57 18.61
C GLU A 97 -45.90 25.01 19.89
N ASN A 98 -44.95 24.21 20.38
CA ASN A 98 -44.14 24.47 21.56
C ASN A 98 -42.72 24.95 21.23
N GLY A 99 -42.40 25.15 19.94
CA GLY A 99 -41.09 25.58 19.48
C GLY A 99 -40.06 24.44 19.33
N ASN A 100 -40.47 23.18 19.44
CA ASN A 100 -39.56 22.04 19.32
C ASN A 100 -39.39 21.59 17.86
N PRO A 101 -38.21 21.10 17.46
CA PRO A 101 -38.01 20.52 16.14
C PRO A 101 -38.86 19.24 15.96
N ILE A 102 -39.57 19.16 14.84
CA ILE A 102 -40.42 17.99 14.51
C ILE A 102 -39.56 16.95 13.79
N TYR A 103 -39.42 15.75 14.34
CA TYR A 103 -38.77 14.64 13.64
C TYR A 103 -39.63 14.17 12.46
N ILE A 104 -39.08 14.22 11.24
CA ILE A 104 -39.79 13.85 10.00
C ILE A 104 -39.27 12.56 9.35
N GLY A 105 -38.16 12.01 9.84
CA GLY A 105 -37.64 10.74 9.38
C GLY A 105 -36.12 10.61 9.51
N ASN A 106 -35.58 9.54 8.95
CA ASN A 106 -34.15 9.28 8.90
C ASN A 106 -33.66 9.33 7.45
N THR A 107 -32.49 9.91 7.24
CA THR A 107 -31.71 9.70 6.01
C THR A 107 -30.48 8.85 6.31
N THR A 108 -30.01 8.12 5.30
CA THR A 108 -28.75 7.40 5.37
C THR A 108 -27.69 8.18 4.59
N GLU A 109 -26.66 8.63 5.30
CA GLU A 109 -25.47 9.23 4.70
C GLU A 109 -24.38 8.17 4.57
N ASN A 110 -23.83 8.02 3.37
CA ASN A 110 -22.64 7.21 3.14
C ASN A 110 -21.42 8.07 3.47
N ILE A 111 -20.62 7.63 4.44
CA ILE A 111 -19.37 8.28 4.82
C ILE A 111 -18.21 7.41 4.34
N PRO A 112 -17.26 7.97 3.56
CA PRO A 112 -16.07 7.24 3.18
C PRO A 112 -15.23 6.97 4.43
N VAL A 113 -15.22 5.71 4.87
CA VAL A 113 -14.35 5.23 5.97
C VAL A 113 -13.08 4.66 5.34
N GLY A 114 -12.15 5.54 5.01
CA GLY A 114 -10.83 5.18 4.52
C GLY A 114 -9.76 6.15 5.02
N LEU A 115 -8.67 5.63 5.56
CA LEU A 115 -7.44 6.42 5.75
C LEU A 115 -6.64 6.31 4.46
N GLN A 116 -6.54 7.42 3.74
CA GLN A 116 -5.76 7.53 2.51
C GLN A 116 -4.28 7.74 2.89
N SER A 117 -3.41 6.82 2.48
CA SER A 117 -1.97 7.07 2.48
C SER A 117 -1.58 7.56 1.10
N GLU A 118 -1.17 8.83 1.01
CA GLU A 118 -0.62 9.44 -0.21
C GLU A 118 0.91 9.35 -0.27
N LEU A 119 1.53 8.64 0.68
CA LEU A 119 2.98 8.63 0.85
C LEU A 119 3.62 7.45 0.11
N ILE A 120 4.14 7.75 -1.08
CA ILE A 120 5.15 6.94 -1.76
C ILE A 120 6.44 7.05 -0.93
N GLY A 121 6.88 5.93 -0.37
CA GLY A 121 8.13 5.85 0.38
C GLY A 121 9.28 5.45 -0.54
N PHE A 122 10.40 6.16 -0.41
CA PHE A 122 11.69 5.78 -0.99
C PHE A 122 12.66 5.47 0.14
N GLY A 123 13.41 4.39 0.03
CA GLY A 123 14.38 3.99 1.05
C GLY A 123 15.56 3.25 0.44
N ALA A 124 16.62 3.11 1.23
CA ALA A 124 17.71 2.19 0.93
C ALA A 124 17.57 0.95 1.81
N PHE A 125 18.06 -0.20 1.34
CA PHE A 125 18.08 -1.42 2.13
C PHE A 125 19.42 -2.13 2.02
N ILE A 126 19.73 -2.91 3.05
CA ILE A 126 20.70 -4.00 3.01
C ILE A 126 19.94 -5.31 3.24
N GLN A 127 20.18 -6.31 2.41
CA GLN A 127 19.48 -7.60 2.45
C GLN A 127 20.48 -8.72 2.68
N ARG A 128 20.19 -9.59 3.64
CA ARG A 128 20.88 -10.85 3.84
C ARG A 128 20.10 -11.96 3.14
N GLN A 129 20.72 -12.63 2.19
CA GLN A 129 20.18 -13.81 1.51
C GLN A 129 20.72 -15.09 2.13
N ILE A 130 19.82 -16.01 2.49
CA ILE A 130 20.12 -17.36 2.95
C ILE A 130 19.48 -18.33 1.95
N ASN A 131 20.29 -18.98 1.12
CA ASN A 131 19.78 -19.95 0.16
C ASN A 131 19.28 -21.19 0.90
N LEU A 132 18.01 -21.55 0.67
CA LEU A 132 17.37 -22.77 1.18
C LEU A 132 17.38 -23.91 0.15
N GLY A 133 17.76 -23.60 -1.09
CA GLY A 133 17.89 -24.52 -2.22
C GLY A 133 18.36 -23.76 -3.46
N GLU A 134 18.20 -24.37 -4.64
CA GLU A 134 18.62 -23.74 -5.91
C GLU A 134 17.73 -22.55 -6.31
N LYS A 135 16.44 -22.58 -5.94
CA LYS A 135 15.44 -21.58 -6.35
C LYS A 135 14.77 -20.85 -5.19
N THR A 136 15.12 -21.18 -3.97
CA THR A 136 14.45 -20.68 -2.77
C THR A 136 15.48 -20.05 -1.86
N SER A 137 15.21 -18.83 -1.40
CA SER A 137 16.02 -18.16 -0.38
C SER A 137 15.13 -17.52 0.69
N LEU A 138 15.66 -17.47 1.90
CA LEU A 138 15.16 -16.61 2.96
C LEU A 138 15.90 -15.28 2.87
N ASN A 139 15.15 -14.20 2.71
CA ASN A 139 15.68 -12.85 2.54
C ASN A 139 15.34 -12.02 3.78
N ILE A 140 16.36 -11.52 4.47
CA ILE A 140 16.21 -10.65 5.64
C ILE A 140 16.59 -9.24 5.20
N ASN A 141 15.58 -8.37 5.06
CA ASN A 141 15.74 -6.99 4.65
C ASN A 141 15.89 -6.07 5.88
N PHE A 142 16.94 -5.25 5.91
CA PHE A 142 17.14 -4.18 6.88
C PHE A 142 16.96 -2.84 6.14
N TYR A 143 16.01 -2.04 6.60
CA TYR A 143 15.64 -0.73 6.05
C TYR A 143 15.21 0.22 7.18
#